data_AF-A0A957BT69-F1
#
_entry.id   AF-A0A957BT69-F1
#
_cell.length_a   1.000
_cell.length_b   1.000
_cell.length_c   1.000
_cell.angle_alpha   90.00
_cell.angle_beta   90.00
_cell.angle_gamma   90.00
#
_symmetry.space_group_name_H-M   'P 1'
#
loop_
_entity.id
_entity.type
_entity.pdbx_description
1 polymer ?
#
loop_
_entity_poly.entity_id
_entity_poly.type
_entity_poly.pdbx_seq_one_letter_code
_entity_poly.pdbx_strand_id
1 'polypeptide(L)'
;FLGDRRHAQIDDYDVTTGSDGITASNIRVWQPDPDGTGVGKDVTYTYRVPRPLTAYFVKLHVMRFSIYFAVTPVAQVESLGWMWMNMNYAYDEPEDKLRAFQDTVAGQDIPIVESQRPELLPLDLQAELHLRSDKTAIAYRQWLRALGLSFGAE
;
A
#
# COMPACT_ATOMS: atom_id res chain seq x y z
N PHE A 1 -15.30 -7.89 -3.12
CA PHE A 1 -13.83 -8.06 -3.20
C PHE A 1 -13.26 -6.92 -4.03
N LEU A 2 -12.07 -6.41 -3.67
CA LEU A 2 -11.51 -5.18 -4.26
C LEU A 2 -10.90 -5.38 -5.66
N GLY A 3 -10.66 -6.62 -6.10
CA GLY A 3 -10.08 -6.94 -7.41
C GLY A 3 -10.86 -8.00 -8.18
N ASP A 4 -10.53 -8.16 -9.45
CA ASP A 4 -11.06 -9.20 -10.36
C ASP A 4 -9.88 -9.92 -11.02
N ARG A 5 -9.91 -11.26 -10.99
CA ARG A 5 -8.86 -12.12 -11.57
C ARG A 5 -8.68 -11.90 -13.07
N ARG A 6 -9.70 -11.41 -13.78
CA ARG A 6 -9.64 -11.06 -15.21
C ARG A 6 -8.90 -9.73 -15.46
N HIS A 7 -8.63 -8.96 -14.41
CA HIS A 7 -8.01 -7.64 -14.44
C HIS A 7 -6.80 -7.58 -13.49
N ALA A 8 -5.94 -8.61 -13.50
CA ALA A 8 -4.77 -8.70 -12.61
C ALA A 8 -3.55 -7.90 -13.11
N GLN A 9 -3.57 -7.39 -14.34
CA GLN A 9 -2.46 -6.65 -14.92
C GLN A 9 -2.37 -5.24 -14.34
N ILE A 10 -1.17 -4.86 -13.92
CA ILE A 10 -0.85 -3.49 -13.53
C ILE A 10 -0.07 -2.83 -14.67
N ASP A 11 -0.56 -1.67 -15.10
CA ASP A 11 0.10 -0.83 -16.11
C ASP A 11 1.43 -0.25 -15.59
N ASP A 12 2.23 0.28 -16.51
CA ASP A 12 3.43 1.00 -16.12
C ASP A 12 3.08 2.25 -15.31
N TYR A 13 3.89 2.53 -14.29
CA TYR A 13 3.71 3.66 -13.38
C TYR A 13 5.05 4.28 -12.99
N ASP A 14 4.98 5.50 -12.47
CA ASP A 14 6.14 6.33 -12.17
C ASP A 14 6.53 6.25 -10.70
N VAL A 15 7.83 6.15 -10.42
CA VAL A 15 8.38 6.19 -9.05
C VAL A 15 9.48 7.21 -8.97
N THR A 16 9.39 8.11 -8.00
CA THR A 16 10.41 9.11 -7.71
C THR A 16 10.80 9.05 -6.23
N THR A 17 12.11 9.08 -5.97
CA THR A 17 12.66 9.19 -4.61
C THR A 17 13.27 10.58 -4.44
N GLY A 18 12.80 11.31 -3.44
CA GLY A 18 13.23 12.67 -3.11
C GLY A 18 13.61 12.84 -1.64
N SER A 19 13.88 14.08 -1.24
CA SER A 19 14.21 14.42 0.17
C SER A 19 13.03 14.21 1.12
N ASP A 20 11.80 14.17 0.59
CA ASP A 20 10.55 13.97 1.33
C ASP A 20 10.02 12.53 1.23
N GLY A 21 10.84 11.59 0.76
CA GLY A 21 10.52 10.17 0.66
C GLY A 21 10.24 9.71 -0.76
N ILE A 22 9.40 8.67 -0.90
CA ILE A 22 9.08 8.06 -2.19
C ILE A 22 7.67 8.45 -2.60
N THR A 23 7.48 8.73 -3.88
CA THR A 23 6.16 8.90 -4.49
C THR A 23 6.04 7.96 -5.68
N ALA A 24 5.03 7.10 -5.67
CA ALA A 24 4.62 6.29 -6.79
C ALA A 24 3.27 6.82 -7.31
N SER A 25 3.22 7.23 -8.58
CA SER A 25 2.07 7.92 -9.16
C SER A 25 1.61 7.25 -10.45
N ASN A 26 0.42 7.62 -10.92
CA ASN A 26 -0.20 7.05 -12.13
C ASN A 26 -0.45 5.52 -12.04
N ILE A 27 -0.64 4.99 -10.83
CA ILE A 27 -0.99 3.59 -10.64
C ILE A 27 -2.46 3.42 -11.00
N ARG A 28 -2.74 2.84 -12.17
CA ARG A 28 -4.10 2.59 -12.66
C ARG A 28 -4.51 1.16 -12.35
N VAL A 29 -5.67 1.03 -11.72
CA VAL A 29 -6.24 -0.27 -11.34
C VAL A 29 -7.70 -0.28 -11.72
N TRP A 30 -8.15 -1.34 -12.38
CA TRP A 30 -9.57 -1.58 -12.58
C TRP A 30 -10.17 -2.13 -11.29
N GLN A 31 -11.26 -1.53 -10.83
CA GLN A 31 -12.03 -2.03 -9.69
C GLN A 31 -13.46 -2.36 -10.12
N PRO A 32 -14.05 -3.46 -9.61
CA PRO A 32 -15.40 -3.86 -9.98
C PRO A 32 -16.48 -2.93 -9.45
N ASP A 33 -16.23 -2.27 -8.32
CA ASP A 33 -17.12 -1.27 -7.75
C ASP A 33 -16.36 -0.28 -6.85
N PRO A 34 -15.59 0.63 -7.44
CA PRO A 34 -14.72 1.55 -6.70
C PRO A 34 -15.47 2.57 -5.85
N ASP A 35 -16.74 2.84 -6.17
CA ASP A 35 -17.53 3.91 -5.58
C ASP A 35 -18.83 3.40 -4.90
N GLY A 36 -19.03 2.07 -4.80
CA GLY A 36 -20.22 1.48 -4.18
C GLY A 36 -21.51 1.58 -5.04
N THR A 37 -21.36 1.77 -6.35
CA THR A 37 -22.45 1.96 -7.33
C THR A 37 -22.79 0.69 -8.11
N GLY A 38 -22.02 -0.40 -7.93
CA GLY A 38 -22.08 -1.61 -8.75
C GLY A 38 -21.46 -1.48 -10.15
N VAL A 39 -20.82 -0.35 -10.47
CA VAL A 39 -20.23 -0.08 -11.79
C VAL A 39 -18.71 -0.09 -11.68
N GLY A 40 -18.07 -0.97 -12.45
CA GLY A 40 -16.61 -1.06 -12.49
C GLY A 40 -15.98 0.13 -13.21
N LYS A 41 -14.85 0.63 -12.68
CA LYS A 41 -14.11 1.76 -13.25
C LYS A 41 -12.61 1.60 -13.03
N ASP A 42 -11.85 2.22 -13.92
CA ASP A 42 -10.43 2.47 -13.69
C ASP A 42 -10.25 3.60 -12.69
N VAL A 43 -9.41 3.34 -11.70
CA VAL A 43 -9.07 4.29 -10.64
C VAL A 43 -7.58 4.53 -10.65
N THR A 44 -7.19 5.78 -10.40
CA THR A 44 -5.79 6.16 -10.33
C THR A 44 -5.39 6.43 -8.89
N TYR A 45 -4.31 5.79 -8.46
CA TYR A 45 -3.73 5.97 -7.14
C TYR A 45 -2.41 6.74 -7.21
N THR A 46 -2.16 7.49 -6.16
CA THR A 46 -0.81 7.92 -5.77
C THR A 46 -0.48 7.32 -4.42
N TYR A 47 0.62 6.59 -4.34
CA TYR A 47 1.21 6.07 -3.12
C TYR A 47 2.41 6.94 -2.73
N ARG A 48 2.61 7.13 -1.44
CA ARG A 48 3.75 7.84 -0.87
C ARG A 48 4.31 7.09 0.32
N VAL A 49 5.62 7.14 0.47
CA VAL A 49 6.34 6.66 1.65
C VAL A 49 7.14 7.86 2.18
N PRO A 50 6.53 8.71 3.04
CA PRO A 50 7.16 9.96 3.45
C PRO A 50 8.31 9.75 4.44
N ARG A 51 8.28 8.62 5.16
CA ARG A 51 9.31 8.16 6.13
C ARG A 51 9.34 6.63 6.10
N PRO A 52 10.46 6.01 6.51
CA PRO A 52 10.50 4.57 6.79
C PRO A 52 9.33 4.15 7.68
N LEU A 53 8.76 2.97 7.43
CA LEU A 53 7.64 2.39 8.19
C LEU A 53 6.34 3.20 8.12
N THR A 54 6.21 4.10 7.13
CA THR A 54 4.99 4.86 6.90
C THR A 54 4.58 4.74 5.44
N ALA A 55 3.32 4.43 5.18
CA ALA A 55 2.72 4.46 3.85
C ALA A 55 1.51 5.38 3.83
N TYR A 56 1.31 6.06 2.72
CA TYR A 56 0.12 6.83 2.42
C TYR A 56 -0.33 6.49 1.02
N PHE A 57 -1.63 6.38 0.78
CA PHE A 57 -2.13 6.43 -0.57
C PHE A 57 -3.39 7.26 -0.67
N VAL A 58 -3.64 7.78 -1.86
CA VAL A 58 -4.88 8.48 -2.19
C VAL A 58 -5.41 8.00 -3.54
N LYS A 59 -6.70 7.73 -3.57
CA LYS A 59 -7.47 7.53 -4.79
C LYS A 59 -7.81 8.90 -5.38
N LEU A 60 -7.27 9.20 -6.56
CA LEU A 60 -7.47 10.48 -7.24
C LEU A 60 -8.79 10.45 -8.02
N HIS A 61 -9.88 10.77 -7.34
CA HIS A 61 -11.20 10.97 -7.95
C HIS A 61 -11.93 12.15 -7.26
N VAL A 62 -13.18 12.42 -7.66
CA VAL A 62 -14.04 13.42 -7.00
C VAL A 62 -14.33 12.98 -5.56
N MET A 63 -14.70 11.71 -5.41
CA MET A 63 -14.73 11.00 -4.12
C MET A 63 -13.32 10.51 -3.80
N ARG A 64 -12.68 11.18 -2.83
CA ARG A 64 -11.32 10.89 -2.39
C ARG A 64 -11.38 10.00 -1.16
N PHE A 65 -10.71 8.87 -1.29
CA PHE A 65 -10.38 7.95 -0.21
C PHE A 65 -8.87 7.91 -0.09
N SER A 66 -8.36 8.00 1.13
CA SER A 66 -6.94 7.84 1.42
C SER A 66 -6.74 7.09 2.71
N ILE A 67 -5.63 6.35 2.77
CA ILE A 67 -5.17 5.69 3.99
C ILE A 67 -3.80 6.24 4.32
N TYR A 68 -3.62 6.59 5.59
CA TYR A 68 -2.31 6.72 6.20
C TYR A 68 -2.08 5.49 7.07
N PHE A 69 -0.95 4.81 6.86
CA PHE A 69 -0.59 3.59 7.56
C PHE A 69 0.81 3.77 8.17
N ALA A 70 0.92 3.57 9.48
CA ALA A 70 2.18 3.61 10.19
C ALA A 70 2.44 2.26 10.86
N VAL A 71 3.69 1.81 10.81
CA VAL A 71 4.12 0.53 11.37
C VAL A 71 5.03 0.79 12.56
N THR A 72 4.74 0.17 13.70
CA THR A 72 5.59 0.18 14.89
C THR A 72 6.15 -1.22 15.10
N PRO A 73 7.43 -1.47 14.80
CA PRO A 73 8.08 -2.72 15.16
C PRO A 73 8.10 -2.88 16.68
N VAL A 74 7.68 -4.04 17.18
CA VAL A 74 7.68 -4.38 18.61
C VAL A 74 8.57 -5.59 18.92
N ALA A 75 8.89 -6.38 17.90
CA ALA A 75 9.94 -7.39 17.92
C ALA A 75 10.58 -7.49 16.53
N GLN A 76 11.54 -8.40 16.36
CA GLN A 76 12.24 -8.59 15.08
C GLN A 76 11.28 -9.00 13.94
N VAL A 77 10.27 -9.81 14.25
CA VAL A 77 9.28 -10.33 13.30
C VAL A 77 7.85 -9.98 13.68
N GLU A 78 7.66 -8.99 14.55
CA GLU A 78 6.35 -8.56 15.04
C GLU A 78 6.23 -7.03 14.96
N SER A 79 5.10 -6.55 14.44
CA SER A 79 4.83 -5.12 14.29
C SER A 79 3.36 -4.82 14.53
N LEU A 80 3.09 -3.64 15.07
CA LEU A 80 1.74 -3.06 15.13
C LEU A 80 1.50 -2.18 13.90
N GLY A 81 0.39 -2.42 13.20
CA GLY A 81 -0.07 -1.59 12.10
C GLY A 81 -1.16 -0.61 12.55
N TRP A 82 -0.91 0.69 12.37
CA TRP A 82 -1.85 1.76 12.70
C TRP A 82 -2.40 2.37 11.42
N MET A 83 -3.72 2.29 11.22
CA MET A 83 -4.37 2.70 9.98
C MET A 83 -5.38 3.82 10.23
N TRP A 84 -5.28 4.90 9.46
CA TRP A 84 -6.24 6.00 9.45
C TRP A 84 -6.85 6.14 8.07
N MET A 85 -8.17 6.00 7.99
CA MET A 85 -8.94 6.25 6.78
C MET A 85 -9.40 7.70 6.75
N ASN A 86 -9.24 8.34 5.59
CA ASN A 86 -9.71 9.70 5.36
C ASN A 86 -10.56 9.73 4.09
N MET A 87 -11.77 10.26 4.21
CA MET A 87 -12.80 10.26 3.17
C MET A 87 -13.41 11.64 3.08
N ASN A 88 -13.68 12.13 1.86
CA ASN A 88 -14.44 13.37 1.64
C ASN A 88 -15.92 13.10 1.27
N TYR A 89 -16.42 11.92 1.64
CA TYR A 89 -17.76 11.41 1.38
C TYR A 89 -18.16 10.43 2.50
N ALA A 90 -19.37 9.88 2.42
CA ALA A 90 -19.90 8.93 3.41
C ALA A 90 -20.05 9.54 4.82
N TYR A 91 -20.36 10.84 4.91
CA TYR A 91 -20.56 11.55 6.18
C TYR A 91 -21.73 11.02 7.02
N ASP A 92 -22.73 10.42 6.37
CA ASP A 92 -23.92 9.84 7.02
C ASP A 92 -23.77 8.33 7.29
N GLU A 93 -22.67 7.71 6.87
CA GLU A 93 -22.43 6.27 7.13
C GLU A 93 -21.96 6.07 8.57
N PRO A 94 -22.52 5.09 9.30
CA PRO A 94 -22.07 4.78 10.66
C PRO A 94 -20.59 4.39 10.70
N GLU A 95 -19.82 4.97 11.61
CA GLU A 95 -18.37 4.70 11.72
C GLU A 95 -18.04 3.22 11.89
N ASP A 96 -18.82 2.48 12.70
CA ASP A 96 -18.60 1.05 12.95
C ASP A 96 -18.73 0.22 11.67
N LYS A 97 -19.61 0.62 10.75
CA LYS A 97 -19.77 -0.04 9.45
C LYS A 97 -18.55 0.21 8.56
N LEU A 98 -18.02 1.43 8.56
CA LEU A 98 -16.80 1.79 7.82
C LEU A 98 -15.59 1.03 8.38
N ARG A 99 -15.46 0.94 9.71
CA ARG A 99 -14.39 0.18 10.38
C ARG A 99 -14.49 -1.31 10.08
N ALA A 100 -15.66 -1.92 10.22
CA ALA A 100 -15.83 -3.36 9.95
C ALA A 100 -15.52 -3.72 8.48
N PHE A 101 -15.87 -2.84 7.54
CA PHE A 101 -15.47 -3.02 6.15
C PHE A 101 -13.96 -2.98 5.98
N GLN A 102 -13.28 -1.99 6.60
CA GLN A 102 -11.84 -1.87 6.53
C GLN A 102 -11.11 -3.01 7.22
N ASP A 103 -11.60 -3.50 8.37
CA ASP A 103 -11.06 -4.66 9.06
C ASP A 103 -11.11 -5.90 8.17
N THR A 104 -12.21 -6.07 7.41
CA THR A 104 -12.35 -7.17 6.44
C THR A 104 -11.34 -7.05 5.30
N VAL A 105 -11.07 -5.83 4.82
CA VAL A 105 -10.09 -5.57 3.76
C VAL A 105 -8.67 -5.81 4.27
N ALA A 106 -8.28 -5.18 5.38
CA ALA A 106 -6.96 -5.31 5.97
C ALA A 106 -6.66 -6.75 6.41
N GLY A 107 -7.66 -7.46 6.93
CA GLY A 107 -7.53 -8.87 7.33
C GLY A 107 -7.19 -9.82 6.17
N GLN A 108 -7.44 -9.43 4.91
CA GLN A 108 -7.04 -10.22 3.75
C GLN A 108 -5.52 -10.15 3.49
N ASP A 109 -4.87 -9.06 3.88
CA ASP A 109 -3.44 -8.85 3.67
C ASP A 109 -2.58 -9.56 4.72
N ILE A 110 -3.08 -9.73 5.95
CA ILE A 110 -2.37 -10.38 7.07
C ILE A 110 -1.76 -11.73 6.66
N PRO A 111 -2.53 -12.74 6.19
CA PRO A 111 -1.96 -14.04 5.84
C PRO A 111 -0.96 -13.96 4.68
N ILE A 112 -1.12 -13.00 3.76
CA ILE A 112 -0.18 -12.80 2.65
C ILE A 112 1.16 -12.30 3.16
N VAL A 113 1.15 -11.31 4.05
CA VAL A 113 2.36 -10.74 4.66
C VAL A 113 3.05 -11.77 5.57
N GLU A 114 2.31 -12.43 6.46
CA GLU A 114 2.87 -13.40 7.42
C GLU A 114 3.45 -14.67 6.74
N SER A 115 2.99 -14.99 5.52
CA SER A 115 3.51 -16.11 4.75
C SER A 115 4.80 -15.81 3.97
N GLN A 116 5.24 -14.54 3.88
CA GLN A 116 6.44 -14.17 3.12
C GLN A 116 7.70 -14.82 3.70
N ARG A 117 8.60 -15.27 2.82
CA ARG A 117 9.89 -15.85 3.21
C ARG A 117 11.01 -15.28 2.32
N PRO A 118 12.13 -14.81 2.90
CA PRO A 118 12.40 -14.67 4.35
C PRO A 118 11.43 -13.71 5.06
N GLU A 119 11.31 -13.83 6.39
CA GLU A 119 10.37 -13.02 7.19
C GLU A 119 10.79 -11.55 7.25
N LEU A 120 12.10 -11.29 7.20
CA LEU A 120 12.67 -9.95 7.12
C LEU A 120 12.79 -9.53 5.66
N LEU A 121 12.52 -8.25 5.38
CA LEU A 121 12.59 -7.69 4.04
C LEU A 121 14.05 -7.60 3.58
N PRO A 122 14.55 -8.44 2.67
CA PRO A 122 15.93 -8.32 2.24
C PRO A 122 16.14 -6.98 1.52
N LEU A 123 17.20 -6.27 1.88
CA LEU A 123 17.61 -5.07 1.16
C LEU A 123 18.44 -5.43 -0.08
N ASP A 124 19.02 -6.63 -0.12
CA ASP A 124 19.67 -7.13 -1.32
C ASP A 124 18.64 -7.48 -2.39
N LEU A 125 18.57 -6.64 -3.42
CA LEU A 125 17.68 -6.85 -4.55
C LEU A 125 17.97 -8.15 -5.31
N GLN A 126 19.18 -8.71 -5.21
CA GLN A 126 19.49 -9.99 -5.83
C GLN A 126 18.90 -11.19 -5.08
N ALA A 127 18.43 -10.99 -3.84
CA ALA A 127 17.83 -12.05 -3.04
C ALA A 127 16.42 -12.45 -3.53
N GLU A 128 15.77 -11.63 -4.35
CA GLU A 128 14.38 -11.84 -4.81
C GLU A 128 14.23 -11.57 -6.31
N LEU A 129 13.28 -12.27 -6.96
CA LEU A 129 12.86 -11.98 -8.33
C LEU A 129 11.90 -10.77 -8.32
N HIS A 130 12.22 -9.73 -9.09
CA HIS A 130 11.36 -8.55 -9.19
C HIS A 130 10.58 -8.53 -10.51
N LEU A 131 9.30 -8.20 -10.41
CA LEU A 131 8.42 -7.89 -11.52
C LEU A 131 8.37 -6.38 -11.77
N ARG A 132 7.82 -5.97 -12.92
CA ARG A 132 7.62 -4.55 -13.25
C ARG A 132 6.70 -3.83 -12.26
N SER A 133 5.80 -4.56 -11.60
CA SER A 133 4.96 -4.04 -10.52
C SER A 133 5.75 -3.59 -9.30
N ASP A 134 6.99 -4.06 -9.14
CA ASP A 134 7.73 -3.96 -7.87
C ASP A 134 8.60 -2.70 -7.78
N LYS A 135 8.52 -1.79 -8.77
CA LYS A 135 9.31 -0.55 -8.81
C LYS A 135 9.29 0.22 -7.49
N THR A 136 8.12 0.35 -6.86
CA THR A 136 7.98 1.05 -5.57
C THR A 136 8.76 0.34 -4.46
N ALA A 137 8.66 -0.99 -4.38
CA ALA A 137 9.34 -1.78 -3.37
C ALA A 137 10.87 -1.78 -3.57
N ILE A 138 11.33 -1.81 -4.83
CA ILE A 138 12.75 -1.65 -5.17
C ILE A 138 13.26 -0.27 -4.73
N ALA A 139 12.54 0.80 -5.07
CA ALA A 139 12.90 2.15 -4.68
C ALA A 139 12.95 2.30 -3.15
N TYR A 140 12.01 1.66 -2.44
CA TYR A 140 11.99 1.66 -0.98
C TYR A 140 13.21 1.00 -0.36
N ARG A 141 13.59 -0.20 -0.83
CA ARG A 141 14.79 -0.90 -0.34
C ARG A 141 16.06 -0.10 -0.61
N GLN A 142 16.21 0.47 -1.81
CA GLN A 142 17.35 1.32 -2.15
C GLN A 142 17.41 2.56 -1.25
N TRP A 143 16.26 3.17 -0.95
CA TRP A 143 16.17 4.33 -0.08
C TRP A 143 16.52 4.00 1.37
N LEU A 144 16.03 2.87 1.91
CA LEU A 144 16.41 2.40 3.25
C LEU A 144 17.93 2.19 3.37
N ARG A 145 18.55 1.56 2.37
CA ARG A 145 20.02 1.41 2.30
C ARG A 145 20.73 2.76 2.29
N ALA A 146 20.26 3.72 1.49
CA ALA A 146 20.85 5.06 1.43
C ALA A 146 20.74 5.82 2.77
N LEU A 147 19.71 5.53 3.57
CA LEU A 147 19.55 6.06 4.93
C LEU A 147 20.37 5.31 5.99
N GLY A 148 21.04 4.21 5.62
CA GLY A 148 21.80 3.36 6.56
C GLY A 148 20.93 2.53 7.49
N LEU A 149 19.67 2.25 7.11
CA LEU A 149 18.74 1.47 7.91
C LEU A 149 18.84 -0.02 7.56
N SER A 150 18.87 -0.88 8.59
CA SER A 150 18.88 -2.34 8.45
C SER A 150 17.88 -3.06 9.37
N PHE A 151 17.40 -2.42 10.44
CA PHE A 151 16.48 -3.06 11.38
C PHE A 151 15.15 -3.42 10.70
N GLY A 152 14.72 -4.69 10.83
CA GLY A 152 13.56 -5.22 10.13
C GLY A 152 13.79 -5.50 8.63
N ALA A 153 15.05 -5.44 8.16
CA ALA A 153 15.39 -5.56 6.75
C ALA A 153 16.68 -6.35 6.42
N GLU A 154 17.33 -7.02 7.39
CA GLU A 154 18.29 -8.13 7.24
C GLU A 154 18.80 -8.52 8.64
#